data_AF-A0A6N9JG76-F1
#
_entry.id   AF-A0A6N9JG76-F1
#
_cell.length_a   1.000
_cell.length_b   1.000
_cell.length_c   1.000
_cell.angle_alpha   90.00
_cell.angle_beta   90.00
_cell.angle_gamma   90.00
#
_symmetry.space_group_name_H-M   'P 1'
#
loop_
_entity.id
_entity.type
_entity.pdbx_description
1 polymer ?
#
loop_
_entity_poly.entity_id
_entity_poly.type
_entity_poly.pdbx_seq_one_letter_code
_entity_poly.pdbx_strand_id
1 'polypeptide(L)'
;MLNNHEANLTDEEAAAEVARVAKTYPVVRLLSADQIKSEPNCLLAGDRCPCLRQSSLEALADSGEVSEQLLNDGVEYRARLRPLKVEGEPHVLLMVRPIDEQEAAEEDLVYTDVLTSVRNRRYYEEKLRSARMKAGVAVIDLDDFRVFNDTCGRHAGDLALGAVATAIRSGIRSTDELVRYGCDKFVAVMPDIPSDDFARRLRQVSDAVRSAFIPGHEHVSLTACVGGVRIHGETVDEGVGRAVQLLSRAKAKAGTVVTDGDFIEAFQSEKPLVLIVDDSEMNRAILNEMLKDEYCILEAENGRTALDMVDRYGDELSLVLLDIVMPGVSGFEVLADLSRRSVVDNLPVIMISSEESDDVVLRAYELGASDYISRPFDARVVRRRVSNTIRLYAKQRRLTSLLSQQYNERVKNSRMLIDIMAGVMELRNGESGRHVTNIEKLTELLLDCLVQRSDTISLDNEECSTIALASALHDIGKMAIDDAILNKPGAPYARGVRDYEDAYHDGRRHVA
;
A
#
# COMPACT_ATOMS: atom_id res chain seq x y z
N MET A 1 -15.73 -15.94 -24.14
CA MET A 1 -16.57 -16.67 -23.16
C MET A 1 -16.46 -18.15 -23.47
N LEU A 2 -15.70 -18.91 -22.68
CA LEU A 2 -15.65 -20.37 -22.75
C LEU A 2 -16.35 -20.89 -21.49
N ASN A 3 -17.32 -21.78 -21.67
CA ASN A 3 -18.27 -22.22 -20.65
C ASN A 3 -17.59 -22.87 -19.43
N ASN A 4 -17.74 -22.23 -18.27
CA ASN A 4 -17.57 -22.81 -16.93
C ASN A 4 -18.78 -23.72 -16.60
N HIS A 5 -18.85 -24.89 -17.21
CA HIS A 5 -19.66 -25.98 -16.66
C HIS A 5 -18.74 -27.11 -16.23
N GLU A 6 -18.90 -27.54 -14.98
CA GLU A 6 -18.42 -28.83 -14.48
C GLU A 6 -18.88 -29.92 -15.45
N ALA A 7 -18.05 -30.24 -16.45
CA ALA A 7 -18.36 -31.28 -17.41
C ALA A 7 -18.18 -32.62 -16.69
N ASN A 8 -19.30 -33.24 -16.33
CA ASN A 8 -19.32 -34.63 -15.92
C ASN A 8 -19.30 -35.49 -17.18
N LEU A 9 -18.14 -36.04 -17.49
CA LEU A 9 -17.87 -36.80 -18.70
C LEU A 9 -18.09 -38.29 -18.43
N THR A 10 -18.52 -39.02 -19.45
CA THR A 10 -18.44 -40.48 -19.45
C THR A 10 -17.00 -40.94 -19.66
N ASP A 11 -16.69 -42.20 -19.38
CA ASP A 11 -15.34 -42.76 -19.63
C ASP A 11 -14.90 -42.60 -21.10
N GLU A 12 -15.82 -42.77 -22.06
CA GLU A 12 -15.54 -42.59 -23.49
C GLU A 12 -15.24 -41.12 -23.84
N GLU A 13 -15.99 -40.17 -23.27
CA GLU A 13 -15.77 -38.74 -23.47
C GLU A 13 -14.49 -38.25 -22.81
N ALA A 14 -14.16 -38.76 -21.63
CA ALA A 14 -12.91 -38.48 -20.94
C ALA A 14 -11.70 -38.99 -21.74
N ALA A 15 -11.78 -40.20 -22.30
CA ALA A 15 -10.74 -40.74 -23.17
C ALA A 15 -10.59 -39.92 -24.46
N ALA A 16 -11.70 -39.48 -25.06
CA ALA A 16 -11.68 -38.61 -26.24
C ALA A 16 -11.05 -37.23 -25.93
N GLU A 17 -11.34 -36.66 -24.76
CA GLU A 17 -10.76 -35.39 -24.33
C GLU A 17 -9.25 -35.52 -24.08
N VAL A 18 -8.80 -36.59 -23.43
CA VAL A 18 -7.36 -36.89 -23.27
C VAL A 18 -6.68 -37.00 -24.63
N ALA A 19 -7.27 -37.75 -25.57
CA ALA A 19 -6.73 -37.91 -26.92
C ALA A 19 -6.70 -36.59 -27.71
N ARG A 20 -7.69 -35.71 -27.52
CA ARG A 20 -7.74 -34.39 -28.14
C ARG A 20 -6.59 -33.50 -27.66
N VAL A 21 -6.37 -33.48 -26.35
CA VAL A 21 -5.36 -32.64 -25.69
C VAL A 21 -3.93 -33.16 -25.93
N ALA A 22 -3.76 -34.49 -26.01
CA ALA A 22 -2.48 -35.14 -26.30
C ALA A 22 -1.89 -34.75 -27.68
N LYS A 23 -2.70 -34.17 -28.58
CA LYS A 23 -2.20 -33.60 -29.84
C LYS A 23 -1.37 -32.32 -29.66
N THR A 24 -1.57 -31.62 -28.53
CA THR A 24 -0.96 -30.31 -28.25
C THR A 24 0.04 -30.38 -27.08
N TYR A 25 -0.22 -31.27 -26.11
CA TYR A 25 0.63 -31.45 -24.94
C TYR A 25 1.36 -32.80 -25.02
N PRO A 26 2.70 -32.83 -24.94
CA PRO A 26 3.47 -34.07 -24.99
C PRO A 26 3.25 -34.98 -23.78
N VAL A 27 2.85 -34.42 -22.62
CA VAL A 27 2.50 -35.19 -21.44
C VAL A 27 1.06 -34.87 -21.05
N VAL A 28 0.19 -35.88 -21.12
CA VAL A 28 -1.20 -35.77 -20.67
C VAL A 28 -1.52 -36.95 -19.77
N ARG A 29 -2.05 -36.69 -18.57
CA ARG A 29 -2.52 -37.72 -17.65
C ARG A 29 -3.88 -37.32 -17.08
N LEU A 30 -4.80 -38.28 -17.02
CA LEU A 30 -6.05 -38.16 -16.30
C LEU A 30 -5.94 -38.96 -15.01
N LEU A 31 -6.10 -38.31 -13.86
CA LEU A 31 -5.82 -38.93 -12.56
C LEU A 31 -6.94 -38.66 -11.56
N SER A 32 -7.39 -39.69 -10.86
CA SER A 32 -8.28 -39.56 -9.70
C SER A 32 -7.51 -39.12 -8.45
N ALA A 33 -8.23 -38.64 -7.42
CA ALA A 33 -7.63 -38.27 -6.14
C ALA A 33 -6.81 -39.41 -5.51
N ASP A 34 -7.28 -40.65 -5.63
CA ASP A 34 -6.60 -41.83 -5.08
C ASP A 34 -5.35 -42.19 -5.88
N GLN A 35 -5.39 -42.06 -7.21
CA GLN A 35 -4.22 -42.25 -8.07
C GLN A 35 -3.14 -41.21 -7.79
N ILE A 36 -3.51 -39.95 -7.57
CA ILE A 36 -2.55 -38.88 -7.21
C ILE A 36 -1.84 -39.19 -5.88
N LYS A 37 -2.58 -39.69 -4.89
CA LYS A 37 -2.06 -40.03 -3.56
C LYS A 37 -1.22 -41.31 -3.54
N SER A 38 -1.60 -42.30 -4.36
CA SER A 38 -0.96 -43.62 -4.39
C SER A 38 0.20 -43.75 -5.38
N GLU A 39 0.35 -42.81 -6.33
CA GLU A 39 1.45 -42.83 -7.29
C GLU A 39 2.82 -42.69 -6.57
N PRO A 40 3.70 -43.71 -6.63
CA PRO A 40 5.00 -43.67 -5.96
C PRO A 40 5.98 -42.67 -6.60
N ASN A 41 5.77 -42.36 -7.88
CA ASN A 41 6.68 -41.58 -8.72
C ASN A 41 6.15 -40.16 -8.99
N CYS A 42 7.00 -39.23 -9.44
CA CYS A 42 6.52 -37.90 -9.84
C CYS A 42 5.57 -37.99 -11.04
N LEU A 43 4.52 -37.16 -11.01
CA LEU A 43 3.51 -37.05 -12.07
C LEU A 43 4.06 -36.56 -13.41
N LEU A 44 5.25 -35.93 -13.41
CA LEU A 44 5.95 -35.45 -14.61
C LEU A 44 7.07 -36.40 -15.07
N ALA A 45 8.04 -36.70 -14.19
CA ALA A 45 9.32 -37.30 -14.60
C ALA A 45 9.88 -38.35 -13.62
N GLY A 46 9.01 -39.06 -12.89
CA GLY A 46 9.50 -40.14 -12.02
C GLY A 46 10.29 -39.64 -10.81
N ASP A 47 11.50 -40.15 -10.58
CA ASP A 47 12.24 -39.92 -9.32
C ASP A 47 12.95 -38.54 -9.22
N ARG A 48 12.84 -37.65 -10.23
CA ARG A 48 13.72 -36.46 -10.36
C ARG A 48 13.05 -35.09 -10.54
N CYS A 49 11.84 -34.86 -10.03
CA CYS A 49 11.13 -33.60 -10.32
C CYS A 49 10.36 -33.02 -9.13
N PRO A 50 10.21 -31.67 -9.02
CA PRO A 50 9.22 -31.07 -8.12
C PRO A 50 7.84 -31.64 -8.43
N CYS A 51 7.23 -32.33 -7.46
CA CYS A 51 6.03 -33.12 -7.75
C CYS A 51 4.80 -32.21 -7.90
N LEU A 52 4.12 -32.29 -9.05
CA LEU A 52 2.83 -31.64 -9.30
C LEU A 52 1.67 -32.19 -8.44
N ARG A 53 1.99 -33.08 -7.49
CA ARG A 53 1.04 -33.79 -6.64
C ARG A 53 0.22 -32.82 -5.79
N GLN A 54 0.89 -31.84 -5.16
CA GLN A 54 0.21 -30.84 -4.34
C GLN A 54 -0.73 -29.98 -5.19
N SER A 55 -0.23 -29.38 -6.28
CA SER A 55 -1.04 -28.56 -7.19
C SER A 55 -2.22 -29.35 -7.79
N SER A 56 -2.08 -30.67 -7.98
CA SER A 56 -3.17 -31.53 -8.48
C SER A 56 -4.26 -31.73 -7.41
N LEU A 57 -3.87 -31.89 -6.14
CA LEU A 57 -4.84 -31.98 -5.04
C LEU A 57 -5.52 -30.64 -4.78
N GLU A 58 -4.81 -29.53 -4.93
CA GLU A 58 -5.37 -28.17 -4.83
C GLU A 58 -6.38 -27.89 -5.94
N ALA A 59 -6.06 -28.25 -7.20
CA ALA A 59 -6.98 -28.13 -8.32
C ALA A 59 -8.29 -28.90 -8.10
N LEU A 60 -8.23 -30.07 -7.44
CA LEU A 60 -9.43 -30.85 -7.08
C LEU A 60 -10.24 -30.21 -5.95
N ALA A 61 -9.59 -29.55 -5.00
CA ALA A 61 -10.26 -28.95 -3.85
C ALA A 61 -10.99 -27.66 -4.20
N ASP A 62 -10.35 -26.81 -5.03
CA ASP A 62 -10.85 -25.47 -5.36
C ASP A 62 -11.70 -25.44 -6.65
N SER A 63 -11.84 -26.57 -7.35
CA SER A 63 -12.56 -26.71 -8.63
C SER A 63 -12.14 -25.70 -9.71
N GLY A 64 -10.91 -25.17 -9.61
CA GLY A 64 -10.33 -24.20 -10.53
C GLY A 64 -9.23 -24.81 -11.39
N GLU A 65 -9.07 -24.30 -12.63
CA GLU A 65 -7.87 -24.61 -13.41
C GLU A 65 -6.64 -24.00 -12.74
N VAL A 66 -5.60 -24.81 -12.54
CA VAL A 66 -4.32 -24.40 -11.98
C VAL A 66 -3.26 -24.44 -13.08
N SER A 67 -2.39 -23.44 -13.14
CA SER A 67 -1.27 -23.41 -14.09
C SER A 67 0.05 -23.23 -13.33
N GLU A 68 0.98 -24.16 -13.56
CA GLU A 68 2.27 -24.23 -12.86
C GLU A 68 3.42 -24.16 -13.86
N GLN A 69 4.53 -23.55 -13.44
CA GLN A 69 5.80 -23.60 -14.15
C GLN A 69 6.80 -24.40 -13.32
N LEU A 70 7.53 -25.28 -13.98
CA LEU A 70 8.44 -26.21 -13.32
C LEU A 70 9.69 -26.45 -14.16
N LEU A 71 10.83 -26.51 -13.49
CA LEU A 71 12.11 -26.84 -14.10
C LEU A 71 12.41 -28.32 -13.87
N ASN A 72 12.64 -29.08 -14.94
CA ASN A 72 13.03 -30.48 -14.87
C ASN A 72 14.16 -30.77 -15.85
N ASP A 73 15.27 -31.33 -15.36
CA ASP A 73 16.49 -31.59 -16.13
C ASP A 73 16.97 -30.41 -17.01
N GLY A 74 16.81 -29.18 -16.51
CA GLY A 74 17.24 -27.95 -17.19
C GLY A 74 16.29 -27.43 -18.28
N VAL A 75 15.15 -28.07 -18.47
CA VAL A 75 14.08 -27.61 -19.37
C VAL A 75 12.92 -27.09 -18.54
N GLU A 76 12.42 -25.89 -18.87
CA GLU A 76 11.21 -25.37 -18.26
C GLU A 76 9.96 -25.97 -18.91
N TYR A 77 9.00 -26.35 -18.08
CA TYR A 77 7.73 -26.92 -18.49
C TYR A 77 6.59 -26.07 -17.93
N ARG A 78 5.51 -25.95 -18.71
CA ARG A 78 4.23 -25.42 -18.26
C ARG A 78 3.23 -26.55 -18.09
N ALA A 79 2.78 -26.76 -16.86
CA ALA A 79 1.69 -27.66 -16.53
C ALA A 79 0.39 -26.89 -16.37
N ARG A 80 -0.68 -27.40 -16.98
CA ARG A 80 -2.06 -26.97 -16.72
C ARG A 80 -2.82 -28.15 -16.12
N LEU A 81 -3.48 -27.91 -15.00
CA LEU A 81 -4.27 -28.87 -14.25
C LEU A 81 -5.72 -28.45 -14.33
N ARG A 82 -6.53 -29.21 -15.05
CA ARG A 82 -7.94 -28.91 -15.23
C ARG A 82 -8.77 -29.92 -14.43
N PRO A 83 -9.53 -29.50 -13.41
CA PRO A 83 -10.45 -30.40 -12.71
C PRO A 83 -11.66 -30.72 -13.60
N LEU A 84 -12.09 -31.98 -13.59
CA LEU A 84 -13.30 -32.46 -14.26
C LEU A 84 -13.93 -33.60 -13.44
N LYS A 85 -15.15 -33.99 -13.79
CA LYS A 85 -15.80 -35.19 -13.22
C LYS A 85 -15.87 -36.26 -14.30
N VAL A 86 -15.57 -37.50 -13.95
CA VAL A 86 -15.74 -38.67 -14.82
C VAL A 86 -16.65 -39.64 -14.10
N GLU A 87 -17.81 -39.94 -14.68
CA GLU A 87 -18.85 -40.78 -14.05
C GLU A 87 -19.20 -40.33 -12.62
N GLY A 88 -19.17 -39.02 -12.36
CA GLY A 88 -19.43 -38.42 -11.05
C GLY A 88 -18.22 -38.33 -10.11
N GLU A 89 -17.10 -38.97 -10.44
CA GLU A 89 -15.89 -38.97 -9.61
C GLU A 89 -14.90 -37.86 -10.00
N PRO A 90 -14.28 -37.15 -9.04
CA PRO A 90 -13.38 -36.03 -9.31
C PRO A 90 -12.03 -36.49 -9.86
N HIS A 91 -11.67 -35.93 -11.02
CA HIS A 91 -10.42 -36.20 -11.72
C HIS A 91 -9.70 -34.90 -12.11
N VAL A 92 -8.38 -34.97 -12.26
CA VAL A 92 -7.56 -33.90 -12.84
C VAL A 92 -7.03 -34.34 -14.18
N LEU A 93 -7.26 -33.53 -15.21
CA LEU A 93 -6.55 -33.59 -16.47
C LEU A 93 -5.28 -32.75 -16.36
N LEU A 94 -4.15 -33.44 -16.18
CA LEU A 94 -2.81 -32.88 -16.17
C LEU A 94 -2.30 -32.77 -17.60
N MET A 95 -1.91 -31.58 -18.02
CA MET A 95 -1.44 -31.27 -19.37
C MET A 95 -0.10 -30.53 -19.27
N VAL A 96 1.00 -31.14 -19.73
CA VAL A 96 2.33 -30.54 -19.59
C VAL A 96 3.05 -30.47 -20.94
N ARG A 97 3.66 -29.33 -21.21
CA ARG A 97 4.50 -29.07 -22.38
C ARG A 97 5.78 -28.32 -22.00
N PRO A 98 6.90 -28.54 -22.69
CA PRO A 98 8.08 -27.68 -22.55
C PRO A 98 7.72 -26.26 -23.00
N ILE A 99 8.32 -25.27 -22.35
CA ILE A 99 8.22 -23.87 -22.75
C ILE A 99 9.34 -23.67 -23.78
N ASP A 100 8.98 -23.25 -25.00
CA ASP A 100 9.95 -22.83 -26.01
C ASP A 100 10.69 -21.58 -25.49
N GLU A 101 11.99 -21.45 -25.75
CA GLU A 101 12.79 -20.26 -25.40
C GLU A 101 12.14 -18.97 -25.93
N GLN A 102 11.46 -19.04 -27.06
CA GLN A 102 10.77 -17.90 -27.66
C GLN A 102 9.48 -17.55 -26.92
N GLU A 103 8.72 -18.55 -26.45
CA GLU A 103 7.50 -18.37 -25.66
C GLU A 103 7.83 -17.96 -24.21
N ALA A 104 8.95 -18.45 -23.66
CA ALA A 104 9.52 -17.99 -22.40
C ALA A 104 9.98 -16.54 -22.48
N ALA A 105 10.69 -16.16 -23.55
CA ALA A 105 11.12 -14.78 -23.77
C ALA A 105 9.94 -13.82 -23.97
N GLU A 106 8.91 -14.23 -24.72
CA GLU A 106 7.68 -13.43 -24.88
C GLU A 106 6.93 -13.24 -23.56
N GLU A 107 6.83 -14.28 -22.73
CA GLU A 107 6.18 -14.18 -21.42
C GLU A 107 7.02 -13.36 -20.43
N ASP A 108 8.35 -13.50 -20.47
CA ASP A 108 9.27 -12.71 -19.64
C ASP A 108 9.18 -11.22 -20.01
N LEU A 109 9.04 -10.88 -21.29
CA LEU A 109 8.77 -9.52 -21.76
C LEU A 109 7.43 -8.96 -21.25
N VAL A 110 6.38 -9.80 -21.15
CA VAL A 110 5.06 -9.38 -20.63
C VAL A 110 5.11 -9.04 -19.14
N TYR A 111 5.99 -9.70 -18.38
CA TYR A 111 6.10 -9.56 -16.93
C TYR A 111 7.29 -8.72 -16.46
N THR A 112 8.03 -8.11 -17.38
CA THR A 112 9.18 -7.27 -17.07
C THR A 112 8.89 -5.80 -17.35
N ASP A 113 9.41 -4.92 -16.51
CA ASP A 113 9.33 -3.47 -16.68
C ASP A 113 10.41 -3.02 -17.67
N VAL A 114 9.99 -2.31 -18.72
CA VAL A 114 10.86 -1.92 -19.84
C VAL A 114 12.01 -0.99 -19.40
N LEU A 115 11.77 -0.15 -18.39
CA LEU A 115 12.74 0.86 -17.93
C LEU A 115 13.77 0.28 -16.96
N THR A 116 13.36 -0.65 -16.10
CA THR A 116 14.17 -1.12 -14.98
C THR A 116 14.63 -2.57 -15.10
N SER A 117 14.05 -3.32 -16.05
CA SER A 117 14.29 -4.76 -16.26
C SER A 117 13.96 -5.64 -15.05
N VAL A 118 13.28 -5.10 -14.03
CA VAL A 118 12.71 -5.89 -12.93
C VAL A 118 11.27 -6.30 -13.27
N ARG A 119 10.64 -7.13 -12.42
CA ARG A 119 9.26 -7.55 -12.67
C ARG A 119 8.33 -6.34 -12.67
N ASN A 120 7.31 -6.34 -13.53
CA ASN A 120 6.33 -5.26 -13.58
C ASN A 120 5.12 -5.53 -12.66
N ARG A 121 4.28 -4.51 -12.48
CA ARG A 121 3.08 -4.61 -11.64
C ARG A 121 2.15 -5.76 -12.05
N ARG A 122 2.06 -6.08 -13.34
CA ARG A 122 1.23 -7.18 -13.83
C ARG A 122 1.70 -8.54 -13.29
N TYR A 123 3.01 -8.76 -13.21
CA TYR A 123 3.58 -9.95 -12.57
C TYR A 123 3.14 -10.07 -11.11
N TYR A 124 3.18 -8.96 -10.36
CA TYR A 124 2.68 -8.97 -9.00
C TYR A 124 1.20 -9.34 -8.93
N GLU A 125 0.36 -8.68 -9.71
CA GLU A 125 -1.10 -8.89 -9.67
C GLU A 125 -1.51 -10.32 -10.03
N GLU A 126 -0.84 -10.93 -11.02
CA GLU A 126 -1.17 -12.26 -11.52
C GLU A 126 -0.44 -13.41 -10.81
N LYS A 127 0.80 -13.20 -10.32
CA LYS A 127 1.66 -14.29 -9.80
C LYS A 127 1.93 -14.22 -8.30
N LEU A 128 2.09 -13.01 -7.74
CA LEU A 128 2.51 -12.87 -6.34
C LEU A 128 1.35 -12.55 -5.40
N ARG A 129 0.39 -11.72 -5.83
CA ARG A 129 -0.64 -11.12 -4.96
C ARG A 129 -1.34 -12.14 -4.06
N SER A 130 -1.85 -13.22 -4.63
CA SER A 130 -2.56 -14.29 -3.92
C SER A 130 -1.65 -15.40 -3.40
N ALA A 131 -0.35 -15.38 -3.71
CA ALA A 131 0.57 -16.42 -3.29
C ALA A 131 0.70 -16.43 -1.76
N ARG A 132 0.55 -17.61 -1.16
CA ARG A 132 0.73 -17.83 0.27
C ARG A 132 2.09 -18.41 0.53
N MET A 133 2.88 -17.75 1.36
CA MET A 133 4.24 -18.19 1.64
C MET A 133 4.77 -17.68 2.97
N LYS A 134 5.91 -18.23 3.37
CA LYS A 134 6.75 -17.65 4.41
C LYS A 134 7.78 -16.77 3.72
N ALA A 135 7.68 -15.45 3.90
CA ALA A 135 8.54 -14.50 3.22
C ALA A 135 8.71 -13.21 4.01
N GLY A 136 9.76 -12.46 3.70
CA GLY A 136 9.84 -11.03 4.00
C GLY A 136 9.26 -10.25 2.82
N VAL A 137 8.33 -9.35 3.09
CA VAL A 137 7.71 -8.47 2.09
C VAL A 137 8.09 -7.03 2.41
N ALA A 138 8.66 -6.32 1.46
CA ALA A 138 9.06 -4.93 1.63
C ALA A 138 8.51 -4.03 0.52
N VAL A 139 8.08 -2.84 0.91
CA VAL A 139 7.68 -1.77 0.00
C VAL A 139 8.71 -0.65 0.13
N ILE A 140 9.28 -0.26 -1.00
CA ILE A 140 10.36 0.69 -1.14
C ILE A 140 9.83 1.88 -1.95
N ASP A 141 10.03 3.10 -1.48
CA ASP A 141 9.56 4.33 -2.12
C ASP A 141 10.71 5.34 -2.19
N LEU A 142 10.95 5.87 -3.38
CA LEU A 142 12.00 6.86 -3.59
C LEU A 142 11.59 8.22 -3.03
N ASP A 143 12.42 8.76 -2.14
CA ASP A 143 12.19 10.05 -1.51
C ASP A 143 12.33 11.18 -2.53
N ASP A 144 11.38 12.12 -2.53
CA ASP A 144 11.37 13.32 -3.36
C ASP A 144 11.64 13.09 -4.87
N PHE A 145 11.29 11.91 -5.40
CA PHE A 145 11.56 11.57 -6.80
C PHE A 145 10.90 12.53 -7.81
N ARG A 146 9.77 13.14 -7.43
CA ARG A 146 9.16 14.21 -8.21
C ARG A 146 10.06 15.45 -8.30
N VAL A 147 10.65 15.87 -7.18
CA VAL A 147 11.57 17.01 -7.13
C VAL A 147 12.81 16.73 -7.98
N PHE A 148 13.31 15.50 -7.92
CA PHE A 148 14.41 15.06 -8.80
C PHE A 148 14.04 15.20 -10.29
N ASN A 149 12.87 14.73 -10.69
CA ASN A 149 12.39 14.88 -12.07
C ASN A 149 12.22 16.33 -12.50
N ASP A 150 11.68 17.17 -11.61
CA ASP A 150 11.47 18.59 -11.89
C ASP A 150 12.81 19.34 -12.02
N THR A 151 13.86 18.88 -11.34
CA THR A 151 15.19 19.49 -11.32
C THR A 151 16.10 18.99 -12.46
N CYS A 152 16.14 17.68 -12.67
CA CYS A 152 17.08 17.02 -13.58
C CYS A 152 16.44 16.59 -14.91
N GLY A 153 15.11 16.66 -15.02
CA GLY A 153 14.35 16.26 -16.19
C GLY A 153 13.99 14.76 -16.19
N ARG A 154 12.90 14.43 -16.90
CA ARG A 154 12.33 13.07 -16.93
C ARG A 154 13.29 11.99 -17.45
N HIS A 155 14.15 12.33 -18.41
CA HIS A 155 15.15 11.39 -18.91
C HIS A 155 16.15 10.99 -17.82
N ALA A 156 16.57 11.93 -16.97
CA ALA A 156 17.39 11.65 -15.80
C ALA A 156 16.62 10.77 -14.80
N GLY A 157 15.32 11.00 -14.64
CA GLY A 157 14.42 10.16 -13.86
C GLY A 157 14.41 8.70 -14.30
N ASP A 158 14.30 8.46 -15.61
CA ASP A 158 14.31 7.11 -16.18
C ASP A 158 15.64 6.40 -15.92
N LEU A 159 16.76 7.10 -16.10
CA LEU A 159 18.09 6.59 -15.78
C LEU A 159 18.25 6.30 -14.28
N ALA A 160 17.72 7.18 -13.43
CA ALA A 160 17.74 7.01 -11.98
C ALA A 160 16.94 5.78 -11.55
N LEU A 161 15.76 5.54 -12.14
CA LEU A 161 14.95 4.36 -11.86
C LEU A 161 15.68 3.06 -12.22
N GLY A 162 16.37 3.01 -13.36
CA GLY A 162 17.20 1.87 -13.75
C GLY A 162 18.37 1.64 -12.79
N ALA A 163 19.07 2.71 -12.40
CA ALA A 163 20.17 2.65 -11.43
C ALA A 163 19.69 2.18 -10.04
N VAL A 164 18.57 2.72 -9.56
CA VAL A 164 17.91 2.32 -8.30
C VAL A 164 17.52 0.85 -8.35
N ALA A 165 16.87 0.39 -9.42
CA ALA A 165 16.46 -1.00 -9.54
C ALA A 165 17.67 -1.95 -9.49
N THR A 166 18.76 -1.57 -10.16
CA THR A 166 20.05 -2.30 -10.11
C THR A 166 20.62 -2.31 -8.69
N ALA A 167 20.58 -1.17 -7.99
CA ALA A 167 21.06 -1.07 -6.61
C ALA A 167 20.23 -1.93 -5.64
N ILE A 168 18.90 -1.89 -5.72
CA ILE A 168 18.01 -2.74 -4.91
C ILE A 168 18.30 -4.22 -5.22
N ARG A 169 18.42 -4.59 -6.50
CA ARG A 169 18.71 -5.96 -6.93
C ARG A 169 20.02 -6.49 -6.37
N SER A 170 21.04 -5.62 -6.25
CA SER A 170 22.33 -5.99 -5.65
C SER A 170 22.26 -6.24 -4.14
N GLY A 171 21.25 -5.68 -3.45
CA GLY A 171 21.04 -5.85 -2.01
C GLY A 171 20.21 -7.09 -1.63
N ILE A 172 19.62 -7.78 -2.61
CA ILE A 172 18.75 -8.95 -2.40
C ILE A 172 19.32 -10.20 -3.10
N ARG A 173 18.79 -11.37 -2.80
CA ARG A 173 19.21 -12.65 -3.40
C ARG A 173 18.62 -12.78 -4.81
N SER A 174 19.23 -13.61 -5.65
CA SER A 174 18.70 -13.92 -6.98
C SER A 174 17.35 -14.64 -6.94
N THR A 175 17.06 -15.35 -5.84
CA THR A 175 15.78 -16.02 -5.58
C THR A 175 14.69 -15.08 -5.07
N ASP A 176 15.05 -13.84 -4.73
CA ASP A 176 14.10 -12.85 -4.24
C ASP A 176 13.45 -12.16 -5.44
N GLU A 177 12.17 -11.86 -5.30
CA GLU A 177 11.39 -11.17 -6.33
C GLU A 177 11.48 -9.66 -6.12
N LEU A 178 11.76 -8.92 -7.18
CA LEU A 178 11.74 -7.46 -7.19
C LEU A 178 10.79 -6.98 -8.27
N VAL A 179 9.78 -6.22 -7.84
CA VAL A 179 8.73 -5.70 -8.68
C VAL A 179 8.75 -4.19 -8.67
N ARG A 180 8.71 -3.56 -9.84
CA ARG A 180 8.34 -2.14 -9.96
C ARG A 180 6.82 -2.03 -9.86
N TYR A 181 6.35 -1.62 -8.68
CA TYR A 181 4.93 -1.61 -8.32
C TYR A 181 4.21 -0.32 -8.75
N GLY A 182 4.96 0.78 -8.87
CA GLY A 182 4.44 2.08 -9.33
C GLY A 182 5.51 2.93 -10.00
N CYS A 183 5.24 4.22 -10.16
CA CYS A 183 6.17 5.16 -10.79
C CYS A 183 7.54 5.17 -10.10
N ASP A 184 7.52 5.29 -8.76
CA ASP A 184 8.65 5.49 -7.86
C ASP A 184 8.71 4.43 -6.73
N LYS A 185 7.89 3.37 -6.85
CA LYS A 185 7.71 2.35 -5.81
C LYS A 185 8.11 0.97 -6.30
N PHE A 186 8.80 0.25 -5.42
CA PHE A 186 9.20 -1.14 -5.62
C PHE A 186 8.66 -2.02 -4.51
N VAL A 187 8.36 -3.27 -4.85
CA VAL A 187 8.01 -4.33 -3.89
C VAL A 187 9.08 -5.42 -3.99
N ALA A 188 9.65 -5.79 -2.86
CA ALA A 188 10.57 -6.93 -2.76
C ALA A 188 9.90 -8.05 -1.95
N VAL A 189 9.91 -9.28 -2.49
CA VAL A 189 9.45 -10.48 -1.79
C VAL A 189 10.63 -11.43 -1.64
N MET A 190 10.97 -11.77 -0.40
CA MET A 190 12.15 -12.56 -0.03
C MET A 190 11.70 -13.85 0.67
N PRO A 191 11.44 -14.93 -0.09
CA PRO A 191 11.02 -16.22 0.47
C PRO A 191 12.02 -16.74 1.50
N ASP A 192 11.49 -17.30 2.60
CA ASP A 192 12.26 -17.98 3.66
C ASP A 192 13.42 -17.16 4.26
N ILE A 193 13.32 -15.83 4.26
CA ILE A 193 14.32 -14.98 4.88
C ILE A 193 14.33 -15.11 6.43
N PRO A 194 15.50 -15.31 7.06
CA PRO A 194 15.63 -15.32 8.52
C PRO A 194 15.29 -13.97 9.16
N SER A 195 14.78 -13.98 10.41
CA SER A 195 14.46 -12.77 11.20
C SER A 195 15.61 -11.76 11.21
N ASP A 196 16.79 -12.24 11.58
CA ASP A 196 17.95 -11.40 11.88
C ASP A 196 18.63 -10.89 10.61
N ASP A 197 18.25 -11.42 9.44
CA ASP A 197 18.74 -11.02 8.12
C ASP A 197 17.82 -10.00 7.45
N PHE A 198 16.51 -10.05 7.71
CA PHE A 198 15.51 -9.22 7.03
C PHE A 198 15.76 -7.72 7.20
N ALA A 199 15.81 -7.22 8.44
CA ALA A 199 16.03 -5.79 8.70
C ALA A 199 17.40 -5.32 8.19
N ARG A 200 18.43 -6.15 8.34
CA ARG A 200 19.78 -5.85 7.83
C ARG A 200 19.79 -5.70 6.32
N ARG A 201 19.14 -6.60 5.57
CA ARG A 201 19.04 -6.50 4.11
C ARG A 201 18.29 -5.25 3.66
N LEU A 202 17.19 -4.89 4.33
CA LEU A 202 16.46 -3.68 3.97
C LEU A 202 17.28 -2.41 4.20
N ARG A 203 18.11 -2.37 5.25
CA ARG A 203 19.08 -1.28 5.46
C ARG A 203 20.15 -1.27 4.37
N GLN A 204 20.68 -2.43 3.99
CA GLN A 204 21.62 -2.53 2.85
C GLN A 204 20.99 -2.06 1.54
N VAL A 205 19.72 -2.36 1.29
CA VAL A 205 18.97 -1.86 0.13
C VAL A 205 18.87 -0.33 0.15
N SER A 206 18.47 0.27 1.28
CA SER A 206 18.42 1.74 1.43
C SER A 206 19.81 2.39 1.22
N ASP A 207 20.85 1.81 1.81
CA ASP A 207 22.23 2.29 1.67
C ASP A 207 22.76 2.15 0.23
N ALA A 208 22.39 1.08 -0.48
CA ALA A 208 22.73 0.86 -1.87
C ALA A 208 22.04 1.89 -2.78
N VAL A 209 20.77 2.20 -2.52
CA VAL A 209 20.05 3.27 -3.25
C VAL A 209 20.71 4.61 -3.03
N ARG A 210 21.07 4.96 -1.77
CA ARG A 210 21.78 6.19 -1.45
C ARG A 210 23.13 6.32 -2.15
N SER A 211 23.79 5.21 -2.41
CA SER A 211 25.10 5.14 -3.04
C SER A 211 25.01 4.89 -4.55
N ALA A 212 23.80 4.84 -5.12
CA ALA A 212 23.60 4.51 -6.53
C ALA A 212 24.18 5.60 -7.43
N PHE A 213 24.97 5.18 -8.42
CA PHE A 213 25.51 6.06 -9.44
C PHE A 213 24.46 6.30 -10.53
N ILE A 214 24.04 7.55 -10.71
CA ILE A 214 23.11 7.95 -11.78
C ILE A 214 23.93 8.53 -12.94
N PRO A 215 23.97 7.86 -14.11
CA PRO A 215 24.77 8.32 -15.25
C PRO A 215 24.44 9.76 -15.66
N GLY A 216 25.46 10.62 -15.75
CA GLY A 216 25.30 12.03 -16.11
C GLY A 216 24.83 12.94 -14.97
N HIS A 217 24.53 12.39 -13.78
CA HIS A 217 24.05 13.12 -12.61
C HIS A 217 24.81 12.72 -11.33
N GLU A 218 26.14 12.73 -11.41
CA GLU A 218 27.05 12.17 -10.39
C GLU A 218 27.03 12.90 -9.03
N HIS A 219 26.50 14.13 -9.00
CA HIS A 219 26.41 14.96 -7.79
C HIS A 219 25.06 14.87 -7.07
N VAL A 220 24.12 14.08 -7.59
CA VAL A 220 22.78 13.94 -7.03
C VAL A 220 22.60 12.52 -6.53
N SER A 221 22.21 12.37 -5.27
CA SER A 221 21.85 11.09 -4.68
C SER A 221 20.35 11.05 -4.39
N LEU A 222 19.75 9.87 -4.57
CA LEU A 222 18.38 9.59 -4.17
C LEU A 222 18.41 8.73 -2.92
N THR A 223 17.44 8.91 -2.04
CA THR A 223 17.21 8.01 -0.90
C THR A 223 15.90 7.27 -1.08
N ALA A 224 15.72 6.18 -0.33
CA ALA A 224 14.48 5.43 -0.32
C ALA A 224 14.03 5.13 1.10
N CYS A 225 12.77 5.42 1.39
CA CYS A 225 12.10 4.90 2.56
C CYS A 225 11.64 3.46 2.31
N VAL A 226 11.74 2.61 3.34
CA VAL A 226 11.39 1.19 3.25
C VAL A 226 10.50 0.78 4.40
N GLY A 227 9.35 0.18 4.09
CA GLY A 227 8.52 -0.54 5.05
C GLY A 227 8.62 -2.05 4.82
N GLY A 228 8.91 -2.85 5.83
CA GLY A 228 9.10 -4.30 5.70
C GLY A 228 8.31 -5.12 6.71
N VAL A 229 7.70 -6.21 6.29
CA VAL A 229 7.04 -7.17 7.21
C VAL A 229 7.44 -8.59 6.88
N ARG A 230 7.36 -9.48 7.86
CA ARG A 230 7.45 -10.93 7.64
C ARG A 230 6.05 -11.53 7.71
N ILE A 231 5.78 -12.38 6.73
CA ILE A 231 4.55 -13.15 6.61
C ILE A 231 4.82 -14.63 6.87
N HIS A 232 3.84 -15.30 7.49
CA HIS A 232 3.94 -16.71 7.89
C HIS A 232 2.72 -17.48 7.38
N GLY A 233 2.68 -17.76 6.07
CA GLY A 233 1.56 -18.45 5.42
C GLY A 233 0.38 -17.53 5.05
N GLU A 234 0.54 -16.23 5.26
CA GLU A 234 -0.36 -15.18 4.77
C GLU A 234 -0.12 -14.96 3.26
N THR A 235 -1.04 -14.23 2.61
CA THR A 235 -0.84 -13.82 1.21
C THR A 235 0.20 -12.70 1.11
N VAL A 236 0.87 -12.60 -0.04
CA VAL A 236 1.79 -11.47 -0.29
C VAL A 236 1.04 -10.13 -0.23
N ASP A 237 -0.20 -10.04 -0.69
CA ASP A 237 -1.00 -8.80 -0.66
C ASP A 237 -1.27 -8.30 0.76
N GLU A 238 -1.60 -9.20 1.69
CA GLU A 238 -1.73 -8.88 3.12
C GLU A 238 -0.41 -8.35 3.69
N GLY A 239 0.72 -8.96 3.30
CA GLY A 239 2.06 -8.49 3.64
C GLY A 239 2.36 -7.09 3.10
N VAL A 240 2.07 -6.84 1.81
CA VAL A 240 2.24 -5.52 1.18
C VAL A 240 1.40 -4.46 1.90
N GLY A 241 0.14 -4.75 2.22
CA GLY A 241 -0.73 -3.83 2.95
C GLY A 241 -0.15 -3.40 4.31
N ARG A 242 0.43 -4.35 5.06
CA ARG A 242 1.12 -4.06 6.33
C ARG A 242 2.45 -3.31 6.12
N ALA A 243 3.22 -3.66 5.09
CA ALA A 243 4.46 -2.97 4.75
C ALA A 243 4.23 -1.50 4.34
N VAL A 244 3.13 -1.19 3.66
CA VAL A 244 2.73 0.21 3.34
C VAL A 244 2.49 1.05 4.59
N GLN A 245 1.93 0.46 5.65
CA GLN A 245 1.75 1.15 6.94
C GLN A 245 3.09 1.53 7.56
N LEU A 246 4.06 0.62 7.50
CA LEU A 246 5.41 0.86 7.98
C LEU A 246 6.17 1.88 7.15
N LEU A 247 6.00 1.82 5.83
CA LEU A 247 6.59 2.80 4.92
C LEU A 247 6.09 4.21 5.23
N SER A 248 4.81 4.37 5.56
CA SER A 248 4.23 5.68 5.92
C SER A 248 4.92 6.30 7.15
N ARG A 249 5.40 5.47 8.09
CA ARG A 249 6.20 5.93 9.24
C ARG A 249 7.63 6.25 8.84
N ALA A 250 8.23 5.41 7.98
CA ALA A 250 9.56 5.65 7.43
C ALA A 250 9.65 7.03 6.76
N LYS A 251 8.58 7.46 6.07
CA LYS A 251 8.50 8.76 5.38
C LYS A 251 8.62 9.99 6.29
N ALA A 252 8.59 9.85 7.62
CA ALA A 252 8.90 10.95 8.53
C ALA A 252 10.35 11.46 8.37
N LYS A 253 11.26 10.59 7.91
CA LYS A 253 12.66 10.94 7.65
C LYS A 253 13.17 10.18 6.43
N ALA A 254 13.64 10.90 5.42
CA ALA A 254 14.20 10.31 4.20
C ALA A 254 15.26 9.24 4.48
N GLY A 255 15.25 8.16 3.70
CA GLY A 255 16.15 7.02 3.83
C GLY A 255 15.87 6.07 5.00
N THR A 256 14.77 6.23 5.73
CA THR A 256 14.46 5.41 6.90
C THR A 256 13.93 4.03 6.49
N VAL A 257 14.30 3.01 7.26
CA VAL A 257 13.79 1.64 7.13
C VAL A 257 13.03 1.29 8.40
N VAL A 258 11.79 0.82 8.26
CA VAL A 258 10.97 0.36 9.38
C VAL A 258 10.40 -1.02 9.07
N THR A 259 10.50 -1.94 10.02
CA THR A 259 10.13 -3.35 9.91
C THR A 259 9.14 -3.78 10.99
N ASP A 260 8.50 -4.94 10.80
CA ASP A 260 7.71 -5.57 11.88
C ASP A 260 8.54 -6.18 12.99
N GLY A 261 9.81 -6.46 12.73
CA GLY A 261 10.84 -6.66 13.75
C GLY A 261 10.93 -5.46 14.68
N ASP A 262 10.83 -4.24 14.15
CA ASP A 262 10.81 -3.03 14.97
C ASP A 262 9.52 -2.92 15.81
N PHE A 263 8.43 -3.64 15.51
CA PHE A 263 7.26 -3.69 16.40
C PHE A 263 7.40 -4.71 17.53
N ILE A 264 8.21 -5.76 17.35
CA ILE A 264 8.49 -6.77 18.39
C ILE A 264 9.70 -6.33 19.24
N GLU A 265 10.65 -5.62 18.64
CA GLU A 265 11.80 -4.99 19.31
C GLU A 265 11.46 -3.61 19.92
N ALA A 266 10.52 -2.81 19.37
CA ALA A 266 10.10 -1.57 20.04
C ALA A 266 9.22 -1.81 21.28
N PHE A 267 8.67 -3.01 21.46
CA PHE A 267 8.09 -3.38 22.76
C PHE A 267 9.17 -3.78 23.80
N GLN A 268 10.45 -3.83 23.41
CA GLN A 268 11.55 -4.18 24.31
C GLN A 268 12.76 -3.24 24.30
N SER A 269 12.86 -2.25 23.40
CA SER A 269 14.06 -1.41 23.29
C SER A 269 13.91 0.08 23.59
N GLU A 270 12.70 0.64 23.63
CA GLU A 270 12.50 1.96 24.25
C GLU A 270 11.27 1.89 25.14
N LYS A 271 11.52 1.98 26.45
CA LYS A 271 10.46 2.00 27.45
C LYS A 271 9.54 3.20 27.15
N PRO A 272 8.19 3.04 27.15
CA PRO A 272 7.29 4.14 26.85
C PRO A 272 7.56 5.33 27.77
N LEU A 273 7.53 6.54 27.20
CA LEU A 273 7.87 7.77 27.92
C LEU A 273 6.69 8.23 28.77
N VAL A 274 6.89 8.32 30.08
CA VAL A 274 5.89 8.76 31.05
C VAL A 274 6.39 10.03 31.73
N LEU A 275 5.58 11.08 31.71
CA LEU A 275 5.85 12.33 32.42
C LEU A 275 5.20 12.30 33.80
N ILE A 276 5.99 12.48 34.85
CA ILE A 276 5.52 12.60 36.24
C ILE A 276 5.60 14.06 36.65
N VAL A 277 4.45 14.64 37.02
CA VAL A 277 4.31 16.04 37.41
C VAL A 277 3.81 16.08 38.85
N ASP A 278 4.70 16.46 39.77
CA ASP A 278 4.41 16.53 41.21
C ASP A 278 5.40 17.51 41.83
N ASP A 279 4.94 18.40 42.72
CA ASP A 279 5.81 19.40 43.35
C ASP A 279 6.74 18.79 44.41
N SER A 280 6.35 17.65 44.99
CA SER A 280 7.13 16.91 45.96
C SER A 280 8.16 15.99 45.30
N GLU A 281 9.44 16.27 45.53
CA GLU A 281 10.56 15.42 45.10
C GLU A 281 10.42 13.97 45.60
N MET A 282 9.91 13.79 46.82
CA MET A 282 9.68 12.47 47.41
C MET A 282 8.65 11.67 46.59
N ASN A 283 7.56 12.29 46.14
CA ASN A 283 6.53 11.62 45.35
C ASN A 283 7.05 11.23 43.97
N ARG A 284 7.81 12.14 43.32
CA ARG A 284 8.45 11.85 42.02
C ARG A 284 9.41 10.67 42.13
N ALA A 285 10.25 10.64 43.17
CA ALA A 285 11.17 9.54 43.41
C ALA A 285 10.45 8.21 43.66
N ILE A 286 9.34 8.20 44.43
CA ILE A 286 8.54 7.00 44.67
C ILE A 286 7.92 6.47 43.37
N LEU A 287 7.27 7.33 42.59
CA LEU A 287 6.62 6.93 41.34
C LEU A 287 7.64 6.50 40.27
N ASN A 288 8.78 7.18 40.20
CA ASN A 288 9.90 6.79 39.36
C ASN A 288 10.39 5.39 39.74
N GLU A 289 10.66 5.12 41.02
CA GLU A 289 11.06 3.79 41.49
C GLU A 289 10.02 2.71 41.17
N MET A 290 8.73 3.05 41.26
CA MET A 290 7.64 2.13 40.91
C MET A 290 7.57 1.81 39.42
N LEU A 291 8.01 2.70 38.52
CA LEU A 291 7.75 2.60 37.07
C LEU A 291 9.02 2.44 36.21
N LYS A 292 10.21 2.78 36.71
CA LYS A 292 11.47 2.80 35.96
C LYS A 292 11.83 1.50 35.27
N ASP A 293 11.35 0.35 35.75
CA ASP A 293 11.65 -0.95 35.15
C ASP A 293 11.00 -1.11 33.78
N GLU A 294 9.82 -0.53 33.59
CA GLU A 294 8.96 -0.72 32.41
C GLU A 294 8.83 0.55 31.55
N TYR A 295 9.12 1.73 32.11
CA TYR A 295 8.89 3.05 31.48
C TYR A 295 10.13 3.95 31.53
N CYS A 296 10.28 4.85 30.55
CA CYS A 296 11.23 5.95 30.60
C CYS A 296 10.54 7.12 31.30
N ILE A 297 11.15 7.67 32.36
CA ILE A 297 10.50 8.67 33.20
C ILE A 297 11.07 10.06 32.92
N LEU A 298 10.19 11.00 32.61
CA LEU A 298 10.47 12.44 32.70
C LEU A 298 9.81 13.00 33.96
N GLU A 299 10.45 13.98 34.58
CA GLU A 299 9.97 14.59 35.81
C GLU A 299 9.78 16.09 35.63
N ALA A 300 8.65 16.62 36.07
CA ALA A 300 8.37 18.05 36.18
C ALA A 300 7.97 18.39 37.61
N GLU A 301 8.57 19.46 38.13
CA GLU A 301 8.33 19.92 39.52
C GLU A 301 7.15 20.89 39.66
N ASN A 302 6.56 21.34 38.55
CA ASN A 302 5.40 22.24 38.56
C ASN A 302 4.65 22.20 37.22
N GLY A 303 3.44 22.75 37.20
CA GLY A 303 2.58 22.75 36.01
C GLY A 303 3.13 23.52 34.81
N ARG A 304 3.98 24.54 35.02
CA ARG A 304 4.58 25.30 33.91
C ARG A 304 5.64 24.49 33.18
N THR A 305 6.55 23.86 33.92
CA THR A 305 7.54 22.93 33.36
C THR A 305 6.84 21.75 32.67
N ALA A 306 5.71 21.29 33.20
CA ALA A 306 4.93 20.23 32.56
C ALA A 306 4.40 20.63 31.18
N LEU A 307 3.80 21.83 31.05
CA LEU A 307 3.33 22.33 29.75
C LEU A 307 4.48 22.50 28.75
N ASP A 308 5.63 23.06 29.19
CA ASP A 308 6.82 23.20 28.35
C ASP A 308 7.35 21.84 27.86
N MET A 309 7.28 20.81 28.71
CA MET A 309 7.68 19.44 28.35
C MET A 309 6.68 18.77 27.40
N VAL A 310 5.38 18.99 27.58
CA VAL A 310 4.36 18.51 26.64
C VAL A 310 4.53 19.17 25.27
N ASP A 311 4.87 20.46 25.22
CA ASP A 311 5.15 21.15 23.95
C ASP A 311 6.40 20.61 23.25
N ARG A 312 7.40 20.17 24.01
CA ARG A 312 8.66 19.65 23.47
C ARG A 312 8.61 18.18 23.07
N TYR A 313 7.92 17.35 23.85
CA TYR A 313 7.94 15.90 23.74
C TYR A 313 6.55 15.28 23.46
N GLY A 314 5.53 16.08 23.19
CA GLY A 314 4.12 15.65 23.16
C GLY A 314 3.83 14.43 22.28
N ASP A 315 4.49 14.32 21.12
CA ASP A 315 4.30 13.19 20.20
C ASP A 315 4.94 11.88 20.70
N GLU A 316 5.97 11.99 21.56
CA GLU A 316 6.71 10.88 22.16
C GLU A 316 6.12 10.42 23.50
N LEU A 317 5.44 11.33 24.21
CA LEU A 317 4.81 11.04 25.48
C LEU A 317 3.69 10.01 25.33
N SER A 318 3.74 8.98 26.16
CA SER A 318 2.74 7.91 26.21
C SER A 318 1.69 8.12 27.30
N LEU A 319 2.04 8.87 28.37
CA LEU A 319 1.16 9.14 29.51
C LEU A 319 1.71 10.29 30.36
N VAL A 320 0.81 11.04 31.00
CA VAL A 320 1.15 12.04 32.04
C VAL A 320 0.52 11.62 33.37
N LEU A 321 1.33 11.54 34.42
CA LEU A 321 0.88 11.48 35.82
C LEU A 321 0.92 12.90 36.39
N LEU A 322 -0.24 13.44 36.80
CA LEU A 322 -0.36 14.86 37.13
C LEU A 322 -0.95 15.07 38.52
N ASP A 323 -0.17 15.64 39.44
CA ASP A 323 -0.67 16.04 40.75
C ASP A 323 -1.70 17.18 40.62
N ILE A 324 -2.79 17.08 41.38
CA ILE A 324 -3.83 18.11 41.43
C ILE A 324 -3.31 19.37 42.12
N VAL A 325 -2.63 19.21 43.26
CA VAL A 325 -2.25 20.33 44.12
C VAL A 325 -0.79 20.66 43.92
N MET A 326 -0.52 21.75 43.21
CA MET A 326 0.85 22.25 42.99
C MET A 326 0.89 23.77 43.15
N PRO A 327 2.02 24.34 43.61
CA PRO A 327 2.21 25.78 43.69
C PRO A 327 2.29 26.43 42.30
N GLY A 328 1.68 27.60 42.16
CA GLY A 328 1.62 28.32 40.89
C GLY A 328 0.50 27.77 40.01
N VAL A 329 0.84 27.00 38.98
CA VAL A 329 -0.13 26.40 38.06
C VAL A 329 -0.57 25.05 38.62
N SER A 330 -1.85 24.93 38.95
CA SER A 330 -2.43 23.69 39.50
C SER A 330 -2.61 22.60 38.43
N GLY A 331 -2.73 21.34 38.84
CA GLY A 331 -2.97 20.23 37.91
C GLY A 331 -4.27 20.39 37.13
N PHE A 332 -5.31 20.96 37.73
CA PHE A 332 -6.55 21.28 37.02
C PHE A 332 -6.36 22.33 35.93
N GLU A 333 -5.52 23.33 36.16
CA GLU A 333 -5.21 24.35 35.15
C GLU A 333 -4.39 23.78 34.00
N VAL A 334 -3.42 22.89 34.29
CA VAL A 334 -2.67 22.16 33.27
C VAL A 334 -3.62 21.30 32.44
N LEU A 335 -4.48 20.49 33.07
CA LEU A 335 -5.43 19.63 32.37
C LEU A 335 -6.42 20.45 31.53
N ALA A 336 -6.92 21.57 32.04
CA ALA A 336 -7.79 22.47 31.30
C ALA A 336 -7.11 23.09 30.07
N ASP A 337 -5.81 23.40 30.16
CA ASP A 337 -5.03 23.89 29.02
C ASP A 337 -4.84 22.80 27.95
N LEU A 338 -4.44 21.60 28.37
CA LEU A 338 -4.28 20.44 27.49
C LEU A 338 -5.60 20.07 26.80
N SER A 339 -6.71 20.15 27.52
CA SER A 339 -8.06 19.90 27.00
C SER A 339 -8.48 20.94 25.97
N ARG A 340 -8.25 22.24 26.25
CA ARG A 340 -8.53 23.33 25.29
C ARG A 340 -7.74 23.20 23.98
N ARG A 341 -6.55 22.60 24.05
CA ARG A 341 -5.66 22.35 22.90
C ARG A 341 -5.91 21.00 22.22
N SER A 342 -6.91 20.22 22.66
CA SER A 342 -7.21 18.86 22.16
C SER A 342 -6.02 17.88 22.28
N VAL A 343 -5.09 18.13 23.18
CA VAL A 343 -3.92 17.25 23.40
C VAL A 343 -4.34 15.97 24.13
N VAL A 344 -5.32 16.08 25.03
CA VAL A 344 -5.88 14.96 25.82
C VAL A 344 -6.54 13.85 24.98
N ASP A 345 -6.89 14.15 23.72
CA ASP A 345 -7.45 13.18 22.78
C ASP A 345 -6.41 12.11 22.37
N ASN A 346 -5.14 12.49 22.36
CA ASN A 346 -4.03 11.64 21.93
C ASN A 346 -3.05 11.29 23.04
N LEU A 347 -2.99 12.09 24.11
CA LEU A 347 -2.11 11.92 25.26
C LEU A 347 -2.94 11.70 26.54
N PRO A 348 -2.95 10.48 27.12
CA PRO A 348 -3.70 10.22 28.33
C PRO A 348 -3.08 10.93 29.54
N VAL A 349 -3.94 11.51 30.38
CA VAL A 349 -3.55 12.15 31.65
C VAL A 349 -4.22 11.42 32.81
N ILE A 350 -3.44 10.91 33.75
CA ILE A 350 -3.92 10.34 35.00
C ILE A 350 -3.66 11.33 36.12
N MET A 351 -4.71 11.73 36.82
CA MET A 351 -4.60 12.66 37.93
C MET A 351 -4.16 11.93 39.22
N ILE A 352 -3.32 12.57 40.01
CA ILE A 352 -2.92 12.12 41.35
C ILE A 352 -3.54 13.06 42.37
N SER A 353 -4.19 12.54 43.41
CA SER A 353 -4.56 13.37 44.56
C SER A 353 -4.54 12.65 45.90
N SER A 354 -4.52 13.47 46.94
CA SER A 354 -4.56 13.07 48.34
C SER A 354 -5.98 13.09 48.91
N GLU A 355 -6.95 13.63 48.17
CA GLU A 355 -8.35 13.78 48.56
C GLU A 355 -9.23 12.86 47.69
N GLU A 356 -10.12 12.10 48.34
CA GLU A 356 -11.04 11.16 47.67
C GLU A 356 -12.47 11.72 47.58
N SER A 357 -12.65 13.04 47.60
CA SER A 357 -13.99 13.61 47.45
C SER A 357 -14.52 13.37 46.04
N ASP A 358 -15.76 12.88 45.95
CA ASP A 358 -16.43 12.58 44.68
C ASP A 358 -16.45 13.80 43.73
N ASP A 359 -16.54 15.00 44.28
CA ASP A 359 -16.54 16.27 43.53
C ASP A 359 -15.22 16.51 42.77
N VAL A 360 -14.08 16.16 43.39
CA VAL A 360 -12.75 16.34 42.78
C VAL A 360 -12.55 15.34 41.64
N VAL A 361 -13.01 14.10 41.84
CA VAL A 361 -12.94 13.04 40.83
C VAL A 361 -13.82 13.37 39.62
N LEU A 362 -15.07 13.81 39.86
CA LEU A 362 -16.01 14.19 38.80
C LEU A 362 -15.42 15.31 37.94
N ARG A 363 -14.90 16.36 38.58
CA ARG A 363 -14.29 17.50 37.89
C ARG A 363 -13.08 17.11 37.03
N ALA A 364 -12.29 16.15 37.47
CA ALA A 364 -11.15 15.66 36.68
C ALA A 364 -11.61 14.99 35.39
N TYR A 365 -12.64 14.14 35.45
CA TYR A 365 -13.20 13.49 34.26
C TYR A 365 -13.86 14.50 33.30
N GLU A 366 -14.57 15.50 33.81
CA GLU A 366 -15.17 16.56 32.99
C GLU A 366 -14.13 17.36 32.18
N LEU A 367 -12.91 17.49 32.70
CA LEU A 367 -11.80 18.17 32.02
C LEU A 367 -11.01 17.25 31.08
N GLY A 368 -11.36 15.96 30.99
CA GLY A 368 -10.75 15.00 30.08
C GLY A 368 -9.64 14.14 30.69
N ALA A 369 -9.57 14.02 32.02
CA ALA A 369 -8.67 13.04 32.64
C ALA A 369 -9.05 11.61 32.23
N SER A 370 -8.05 10.79 31.92
CA SER A 370 -8.24 9.39 31.53
C SER A 370 -8.49 8.49 32.75
N ASP A 371 -7.87 8.80 33.88
CA ASP A 371 -8.03 8.04 35.12
C ASP A 371 -7.52 8.84 36.34
N TYR A 372 -7.64 8.25 37.53
CA TYR A 372 -7.22 8.83 38.80
C TYR A 372 -6.47 7.83 39.71
N ILE A 373 -5.46 8.31 40.44
CA ILE A 373 -4.69 7.57 41.44
C ILE A 373 -4.75 8.31 42.79
N SER A 374 -5.26 7.66 43.82
CA SER A 374 -5.22 8.19 45.19
C SER A 374 -3.90 7.86 45.89
N ARG A 375 -3.48 8.77 46.78
CA ARG A 375 -2.40 8.53 47.75
C ARG A 375 -2.96 7.85 49.01
N PRO A 376 -2.22 6.94 49.67
CA PRO A 376 -0.85 6.52 49.40
C PRO A 376 -0.71 5.58 48.19
N PHE A 377 0.42 5.65 47.49
CA PHE A 377 0.66 4.89 46.27
C PHE A 377 0.85 3.39 46.53
N ASP A 378 0.01 2.55 45.93
CA ASP A 378 0.23 1.11 45.80
C ASP A 378 0.88 0.82 44.43
N ALA A 379 2.10 0.27 44.44
CA ALA A 379 2.85 -0.03 43.23
C ALA A 379 2.09 -0.91 42.22
N ARG A 380 1.27 -1.87 42.70
CA ARG A 380 0.49 -2.74 41.81
C ARG A 380 -0.64 -1.96 41.14
N VAL A 381 -1.31 -1.09 41.89
CA VAL A 381 -2.40 -0.24 41.38
C VAL A 381 -1.86 0.75 40.36
N VAL A 382 -0.77 1.45 40.69
CA VAL A 382 -0.12 2.43 39.79
C VAL A 382 0.32 1.74 38.49
N ARG A 383 1.09 0.64 38.57
CA ARG A 383 1.53 -0.11 37.37
C ARG A 383 0.36 -0.56 36.52
N ARG A 384 -0.71 -1.07 37.15
CA ARG A 384 -1.88 -1.58 36.41
C ARG A 384 -2.66 -0.47 35.72
N ARG A 385 -2.88 0.67 36.38
CA ARG A 385 -3.57 1.83 35.79
C ARG A 385 -2.77 2.42 34.63
N VAL A 386 -1.47 2.69 34.85
CA VAL A 386 -0.58 3.20 33.80
C VAL A 386 -0.56 2.26 32.58
N SER A 387 -0.34 0.97 32.79
CA SER A 387 -0.30 -0.02 31.70
C SER A 387 -1.63 -0.12 30.93
N ASN A 388 -2.77 -0.15 31.63
CA ASN A 388 -4.08 -0.22 30.99
C ASN A 388 -4.37 1.02 30.15
N THR A 389 -4.09 2.21 30.67
CA THR A 389 -4.35 3.48 30.00
C THR A 389 -3.48 3.64 28.76
N ILE A 390 -2.17 3.38 28.86
CA ILE A 390 -1.26 3.41 27.69
C ILE A 390 -1.76 2.43 26.62
N ARG A 391 -2.14 1.21 27.01
CA ARG A 391 -2.62 0.19 26.07
C ARG A 391 -3.94 0.60 25.39
N LEU A 392 -4.83 1.28 26.10
CA LEU A 392 -6.09 1.79 25.56
C LEU A 392 -5.83 2.82 24.47
N TYR A 393 -5.01 3.83 24.76
CA TYR A 393 -4.70 4.91 23.81
C TYR A 393 -3.88 4.42 22.61
N ALA A 394 -2.95 3.47 22.82
CA ALA A 394 -2.24 2.83 21.72
C ALA A 394 -3.19 2.11 20.73
N LYS A 395 -4.24 1.44 21.26
CA LYS A 395 -5.28 0.82 20.41
C LYS A 395 -6.12 1.86 19.67
N GLN A 396 -6.52 2.94 20.33
CA GLN A 396 -7.30 4.02 19.72
C GLN A 396 -6.55 4.71 18.58
N ARG A 397 -5.27 5.05 18.79
CA ARG A 397 -4.39 5.59 17.73
C ARG A 397 -4.28 4.64 16.55
N ARG A 398 -4.15 3.33 16.81
CA ARG A 398 -4.11 2.31 15.75
C ARG A 398 -5.40 2.23 14.95
N LEU A 399 -6.56 2.22 15.61
CA LEU A 399 -7.86 2.18 14.92
C LEU A 399 -8.08 3.42 14.05
N THR A 400 -7.77 4.59 14.60
CA THR A 400 -7.89 5.87 13.87
C THR A 400 -7.00 5.85 12.62
N SER A 401 -5.75 5.40 12.75
CA SER A 401 -4.83 5.26 11.61
C SER A 401 -5.34 4.29 10.54
N LEU A 402 -5.94 3.16 10.92
CA LEU A 402 -6.54 2.21 9.97
C LEU A 402 -7.71 2.80 9.21
N LEU A 403 -8.57 3.57 9.89
CA LEU A 403 -9.71 4.26 9.25
C LEU A 403 -9.22 5.31 8.25
N SER A 404 -8.24 6.13 8.62
CA SER A 404 -7.64 7.11 7.71
C SER A 404 -7.00 6.45 6.49
N GLN A 405 -6.35 5.29 6.67
CA GLN A 405 -5.81 4.53 5.56
C GLN A 405 -6.91 4.00 4.63
N GLN A 406 -7.96 3.38 5.18
CA GLN A 406 -9.09 2.90 4.37
C GLN A 406 -9.78 4.02 3.60
N TYR A 407 -9.92 5.19 4.22
CA TYR A 407 -10.45 6.38 3.54
C TYR A 407 -9.55 6.78 2.35
N ASN A 408 -8.24 6.89 2.57
CA ASN A 408 -7.29 7.24 1.51
C ASN A 408 -7.21 6.18 0.38
N GLU A 409 -7.32 4.89 0.71
CA GLU A 409 -7.41 3.81 -0.27
C GLU A 409 -8.69 3.90 -1.09
N ARG A 410 -9.83 4.19 -0.46
CA ARG A 410 -11.08 4.44 -1.19
C ARG A 410 -10.95 5.60 -2.16
N VAL A 411 -10.41 6.72 -1.72
CA VAL A 411 -10.19 7.90 -2.58
C VAL A 411 -9.26 7.56 -3.76
N LYS A 412 -8.16 6.83 -3.50
CA LYS A 412 -7.25 6.38 -4.57
C LYS A 412 -7.91 5.43 -5.56
N ASN A 413 -8.69 4.47 -5.09
CA ASN A 413 -9.40 3.52 -5.94
C ASN A 413 -10.44 4.23 -6.80
N SER A 414 -11.18 5.17 -6.22
CA SER A 414 -12.13 6.02 -6.96
C SER A 414 -11.41 6.84 -8.03
N ARG A 415 -10.26 7.45 -7.72
CA ARG A 415 -9.47 8.21 -8.70
C ARG A 415 -8.94 7.34 -9.84
N MET A 416 -8.44 6.15 -9.52
CA MET A 416 -7.93 5.21 -10.52
C MET A 416 -9.02 4.75 -11.51
N LEU A 417 -10.24 4.50 -11.04
CA LEU A 417 -11.37 4.15 -11.92
C LEU A 417 -11.69 5.29 -12.90
N ILE A 418 -11.62 6.53 -12.42
CA ILE A 418 -11.86 7.72 -13.24
C ILE A 418 -10.76 7.87 -14.29
N ASP A 419 -9.49 7.68 -13.93
CA ASP A 419 -8.37 7.71 -14.87
C ASP A 419 -8.48 6.63 -15.96
N ILE A 420 -8.98 5.44 -15.61
CA ILE A 420 -9.23 4.35 -16.59
C ILE A 420 -10.37 4.75 -17.54
N MET A 421 -11.50 5.23 -17.01
CA MET A 421 -12.63 5.66 -17.83
C MET A 421 -12.26 6.80 -18.76
N ALA A 422 -11.51 7.78 -18.25
CA ALA A 422 -10.91 8.86 -19.01
C ALA A 422 -10.04 8.34 -20.17
N GLY A 423 -9.11 7.43 -19.90
CA GLY A 423 -8.25 6.85 -20.95
C GLY A 423 -9.03 6.07 -22.02
N VAL A 424 -10.08 5.35 -21.62
CA VAL A 424 -10.98 4.65 -22.57
C VAL A 424 -11.75 5.64 -23.44
N MET A 425 -12.21 6.76 -22.86
CA MET A 425 -12.90 7.82 -23.62
C MET A 425 -11.96 8.49 -24.62
N GLU A 426 -10.71 8.79 -24.23
CA GLU A 426 -9.70 9.37 -25.12
C GLU A 426 -9.40 8.46 -26.32
N LEU A 427 -9.26 7.15 -26.09
CA LEU A 427 -9.09 6.17 -27.17
C LEU A 427 -10.26 6.16 -28.15
N ARG A 428 -11.49 6.32 -27.65
CA ARG A 428 -12.70 6.29 -28.49
C ARG A 428 -12.93 7.58 -29.26
N ASN A 429 -12.62 8.73 -28.66
CA ASN A 429 -12.77 10.04 -29.28
C ASN A 429 -11.62 10.38 -30.26
N GLY A 430 -10.54 9.58 -30.29
CA GLY A 430 -9.35 9.86 -31.09
C GLY A 430 -8.59 11.11 -30.61
N GLU A 431 -8.79 11.50 -29.36
CA GLU A 431 -8.19 12.67 -28.75
C GLU A 431 -6.80 12.35 -28.20
N SER A 432 -5.90 13.34 -28.20
CA SER A 432 -4.58 13.20 -27.60
C SER A 432 -4.71 12.88 -26.11
N GLY A 433 -3.89 11.94 -25.60
CA GLY A 433 -3.95 11.34 -24.25
C GLY A 433 -3.71 12.26 -23.03
N ARG A 434 -4.14 13.52 -23.13
CA ARG A 434 -4.10 14.57 -22.11
C ARG A 434 -5.38 15.40 -22.11
N HIS A 435 -6.38 15.06 -22.92
CA HIS A 435 -7.59 15.86 -23.09
C HIS A 435 -8.36 15.95 -21.77
N VAL A 436 -8.50 14.83 -21.07
CA VAL A 436 -9.19 14.77 -19.77
C VAL A 436 -8.43 15.58 -18.72
N THR A 437 -7.11 15.36 -18.59
CA THR A 437 -6.28 16.11 -17.64
C THR A 437 -6.27 17.61 -17.93
N ASN A 438 -6.28 18.01 -19.20
CA ASN A 438 -6.31 19.41 -19.58
C ASN A 438 -7.66 20.05 -19.23
N ILE A 439 -8.79 19.37 -19.46
CA ILE A 439 -10.12 19.86 -19.07
C ILE A 439 -10.22 20.00 -17.56
N GLU A 440 -9.81 18.98 -16.80
CA GLU A 440 -9.79 19.03 -15.34
C GLU A 440 -8.98 20.24 -14.85
N LYS A 441 -7.74 20.41 -15.37
CA LYS A 441 -6.86 21.52 -15.00
C LYS A 441 -7.40 22.89 -15.40
N LEU A 442 -8.00 23.01 -16.59
CA LEU A 442 -8.63 24.25 -17.06
C LEU A 442 -9.81 24.61 -16.16
N THR A 443 -10.64 23.64 -15.80
CA THR A 443 -11.78 23.85 -14.91
C THR A 443 -11.32 24.24 -13.50
N GLU A 444 -10.29 23.61 -12.94
CA GLU A 444 -9.67 24.04 -11.67
C GLU A 444 -9.25 25.51 -11.72
N LEU A 445 -8.48 25.91 -12.73
CA LEU A 445 -8.00 27.29 -12.87
C LEU A 445 -9.13 28.31 -13.07
N LEU A 446 -10.20 27.92 -13.78
CA LEU A 446 -11.38 28.76 -13.97
C LEU A 446 -12.18 28.92 -12.67
N LEU A 447 -12.33 27.85 -11.89
CA LEU A 447 -13.00 27.87 -10.59
C LEU A 447 -12.23 28.72 -9.58
N ASP A 448 -10.91 28.59 -9.52
CA ASP A 448 -10.05 29.43 -8.69
C ASP A 448 -10.21 30.92 -9.04
N CYS A 449 -10.22 31.25 -10.33
CA CYS A 449 -10.47 32.62 -10.79
C CYS A 449 -11.90 33.10 -10.46
N LEU A 450 -12.89 32.22 -10.50
CA LEU A 450 -14.29 32.53 -10.24
C LEU A 450 -14.52 32.83 -8.75
N VAL A 451 -13.97 32.00 -7.85
CA VAL A 451 -14.02 32.20 -6.40
C VAL A 451 -13.29 33.48 -6.01
N GLN A 452 -12.18 33.82 -6.69
CA GLN A 452 -11.44 35.07 -6.42
C GLN A 452 -12.13 36.34 -6.92
N ARG A 453 -13.02 36.26 -7.91
CA ARG A 453 -13.64 37.43 -8.57
C ARG A 453 -15.10 37.64 -8.22
N SER A 454 -15.73 36.67 -7.57
CA SER A 454 -17.16 36.69 -7.25
C SER A 454 -17.37 36.73 -5.75
N ASP A 455 -17.91 37.84 -5.24
CA ASP A 455 -18.28 37.98 -3.82
C ASP A 455 -19.54 37.17 -3.45
N THR A 456 -20.20 36.55 -4.44
CA THR A 456 -21.48 35.83 -4.28
C THR A 456 -21.40 34.32 -4.42
N ILE A 457 -20.27 33.77 -4.88
CA ILE A 457 -20.08 32.33 -5.07
C ILE A 457 -18.96 31.87 -4.14
N SER A 458 -19.31 31.22 -3.03
CA SER A 458 -18.35 30.51 -2.19
C SER A 458 -18.40 29.03 -2.53
N LEU A 459 -17.34 28.51 -3.15
CA LEU A 459 -17.12 27.08 -3.30
C LEU A 459 -15.95 26.69 -2.41
N ASP A 460 -16.06 25.57 -1.70
CA ASP A 460 -14.93 25.01 -0.99
C ASP A 460 -14.03 24.18 -1.93
N ASN A 461 -12.86 23.75 -1.44
CA ASN A 461 -11.90 23.01 -2.24
C ASN A 461 -12.42 21.63 -2.69
N GLU A 462 -13.35 21.03 -1.95
CA GLU A 462 -13.93 19.72 -2.26
C GLU A 462 -14.97 19.86 -3.37
N GLU A 463 -15.78 20.91 -3.33
CA GLU A 463 -16.73 21.29 -4.39
C GLU A 463 -15.99 21.64 -5.68
N CYS A 464 -14.92 22.44 -5.61
CA CYS A 464 -14.10 22.77 -6.78
C CYS A 464 -13.49 21.52 -7.42
N SER A 465 -12.94 20.62 -6.61
CA SER A 465 -12.37 19.35 -7.10
C SER A 465 -13.44 18.45 -7.73
N THR A 466 -14.64 18.40 -7.14
CA THR A 466 -15.77 17.62 -7.66
C THR A 466 -16.24 18.14 -9.02
N ILE A 467 -16.32 19.46 -9.21
CA ILE A 467 -16.73 20.08 -10.48
C ILE A 467 -15.68 19.85 -11.57
N ALA A 468 -14.39 19.97 -11.24
CA ALA A 468 -13.30 19.70 -12.18
C ALA A 468 -13.32 18.25 -12.67
N LEU A 469 -13.51 17.31 -11.75
CA LEU A 469 -13.64 15.88 -12.03
C LEU A 469 -14.87 15.56 -12.90
N ALA A 470 -16.03 16.16 -12.57
CA ALA A 470 -17.25 15.99 -13.35
C ALA A 470 -17.12 16.54 -14.78
N SER A 471 -16.41 17.67 -14.95
CA SER A 471 -16.13 18.27 -16.25
C SER A 471 -15.25 17.36 -17.11
N ALA A 472 -14.27 16.70 -16.50
CA ALA A 472 -13.39 15.76 -17.18
C ALA A 472 -14.15 14.52 -17.72
N LEU A 473 -15.24 14.13 -17.05
CA LEU A 473 -16.10 12.99 -17.40
C LEU A 473 -17.34 13.35 -18.24
N HIS A 474 -17.46 14.60 -18.71
CA HIS A 474 -18.67 15.10 -19.38
C HIS A 474 -19.14 14.25 -20.58
N ASP A 475 -18.19 13.63 -21.28
CA ASP A 475 -18.43 12.83 -22.48
C ASP A 475 -18.71 11.34 -22.20
N ILE A 476 -18.79 10.91 -20.94
CA ILE A 476 -18.93 9.49 -20.57
C ILE A 476 -20.22 8.87 -21.13
N GLY A 477 -21.27 9.67 -21.33
CA GLY A 477 -22.52 9.23 -21.95
C GLY A 477 -22.37 8.77 -23.40
N LYS A 478 -21.32 9.19 -24.11
CA LYS A 478 -21.01 8.71 -25.46
C LYS A 478 -20.56 7.24 -25.45
N MET A 479 -20.20 6.66 -24.30
CA MET A 479 -19.78 5.26 -24.17
C MET A 479 -20.86 4.25 -24.60
N ALA A 480 -22.14 4.54 -24.39
CA ALA A 480 -23.23 3.62 -24.74
C ALA A 480 -23.72 3.75 -26.20
N ILE A 481 -23.21 4.71 -26.95
CA ILE A 481 -23.64 5.00 -28.32
C ILE A 481 -22.83 4.12 -29.29
N ASP A 482 -23.49 3.48 -30.26
CA ASP A 482 -22.83 2.63 -31.27
C ASP A 482 -21.81 3.45 -32.11
N ASP A 483 -20.64 2.87 -32.39
CA ASP A 483 -19.59 3.51 -33.20
C ASP A 483 -20.08 3.88 -34.60
N ALA A 484 -21.06 3.16 -35.16
CA ALA A 484 -21.66 3.50 -36.45
C ALA A 484 -22.49 4.80 -36.41
N ILE A 485 -22.97 5.20 -35.23
CA ILE A 485 -23.73 6.44 -35.00
C ILE A 485 -22.76 7.59 -34.73
N LEU A 486 -21.73 7.37 -33.90
CA LEU A 486 -20.70 8.36 -33.58
C LEU A 486 -19.80 8.68 -34.79
N ASN A 487 -19.39 7.67 -35.54
CA ASN A 487 -18.51 7.79 -36.72
C ASN A 487 -19.28 7.83 -38.04
N LYS A 488 -20.57 8.17 -38.01
CA LYS A 488 -21.37 8.28 -39.23
C LYS A 488 -20.66 9.27 -40.16
N PRO A 489 -20.27 8.88 -41.39
CA PRO A 489 -19.65 9.80 -42.32
C PRO A 489 -20.67 10.88 -42.61
N GLY A 490 -20.47 12.06 -42.02
CA GLY A 490 -21.32 13.20 -42.28
C GLY A 490 -21.29 13.50 -43.78
N ALA A 491 -22.46 13.80 -44.36
CA ALA A 491 -22.47 14.53 -45.63
C ALA A 491 -21.56 15.76 -45.43
N PRO A 492 -20.62 16.02 -46.34
CA PRO A 492 -19.54 16.96 -46.07
C PRO A 492 -20.14 18.34 -45.83
N TYR A 493 -20.15 18.76 -44.56
CA TYR A 493 -20.41 20.14 -44.14
C TYR A 493 -19.14 20.96 -44.43
N ALA A 494 -18.69 20.92 -45.67
CA ALA A 494 -17.54 21.63 -46.21
C ALA A 494 -17.97 22.43 -47.45
N ARG A 495 -19.15 23.07 -47.38
CA ARG A 495 -19.65 23.98 -48.42
C ARG A 495 -20.45 25.16 -47.85
N GLY A 496 -20.05 25.68 -46.69
CA GLY A 496 -20.68 26.85 -46.05
C GLY A 496 -19.74 27.90 -45.46
N VAL A 497 -18.42 27.69 -45.50
CA VAL A 497 -17.43 28.65 -44.92
C VAL A 497 -16.41 29.13 -45.97
N ARG A 498 -16.59 28.81 -47.26
CA ARG A 498 -15.82 29.44 -48.36
C ARG A 498 -16.54 30.57 -49.07
N ASP A 499 -17.83 30.78 -48.80
CA ASP A 499 -18.61 31.88 -49.41
C ASP A 499 -18.57 33.18 -48.59
N TYR A 500 -17.82 33.23 -47.47
CA TYR A 500 -17.64 34.45 -46.66
C TYR A 500 -16.26 35.12 -46.80
N GLU A 501 -15.24 34.41 -47.30
CA GLU A 501 -13.91 35.00 -47.55
C GLU A 501 -13.79 35.61 -48.96
N ASP A 502 -14.53 35.10 -49.96
CA ASP A 502 -14.55 35.67 -51.32
C ASP A 502 -15.45 36.93 -51.43
N ALA A 503 -16.33 37.19 -50.45
CA ALA A 503 -17.15 38.41 -50.41
C ALA A 503 -16.42 39.63 -49.80
N TYR A 504 -15.25 39.44 -49.15
CA TYR A 504 -14.49 40.53 -48.53
C TYR A 504 -13.41 41.13 -49.45
N HIS A 505 -13.11 40.49 -50.58
CA HIS A 505 -12.04 40.93 -51.50
C HIS A 505 -12.54 41.59 -52.81
N ASP A 506 -13.84 41.58 -53.13
CA ASP A 506 -14.38 42.21 -54.36
C ASP A 506 -15.29 43.44 -54.12
N GLY A 507 -15.42 43.92 -52.86
CA GLY A 507 -16.29 45.06 -52.51
C GLY A 507 -15.63 46.46 -52.57
N ARG A 508 -14.31 46.56 -52.80
CA ARG A 508 -13.62 47.86 -52.97
C ARG A 508 -13.50 48.25 -54.44
N ARG A 509 -14.62 48.37 -55.16
CA ARG A 509 -14.73 49.10 -56.43
C ARG A 509 -16.19 49.21 -56.83
N HIS A 510 -16.92 50.14 -56.22
CA HIS A 510 -17.81 51.07 -56.91
C HIS A 510 -18.40 52.02 -55.85
N VAL A 511 -17.93 53.28 -55.85
CA VAL A 511 -18.72 54.49 -56.20
C VAL A 511 -19.67 54.85 -55.04
N ALA A 512 -19.29 55.80 -54.19
CA ALA A 512 -19.51 57.25 -54.35
C ALA A 512 -20.97 57.65 -54.11
#